data_AF-A0A5E4QQJ5-F1
#
_entry.id   AF-A0A5E4QQJ5-F1
#
_cell.length_a   1.000
_cell.length_b   1.000
_cell.length_c   1.000
_cell.angle_alpha   90.00
_cell.angle_beta   90.00
_cell.angle_gamma   90.00
#
_symmetry.space_group_name_H-M   'P 1'
#
loop_
_entity.id
_entity.type
_entity.pdbx_description
1 polymer ?
#
loop_
_entity_poly.entity_id
_entity_poly.type
_entity_poly.pdbx_seq_one_letter_code
_entity_poly.pdbx_strand_id
1 'polypeptide(L)'
;MSQQWWGKLLFCIVSWIRKRDLHILTAGILTYTSDQRFQVIRPDKSENWTLQVKFPQERDAGIYECQVNTEPKMSLAFQLNVVEAKAKVLGPADLYVKTGSSLALTCVLSQGPHDLGTIFWYKGSKLIEYKEVEENEIVEEQRLRLKTEWTEQLTSRLTIQRVVPTDSGNYSCVNIQLRCNMETPIQRHLVRCQSISLYRYTAP
;
A
#
# COMPACT_ATOMS: atom_id res chain seq x y z
N MET A 1 -42.29 -31.27 36.18
CA MET A 1 -42.43 -29.88 35.71
C MET A 1 -41.23 -29.56 34.83
N SER A 2 -41.33 -29.90 33.54
CA SER A 2 -40.31 -29.68 32.53
C SER A 2 -40.52 -28.30 31.91
N GLN A 3 -39.63 -27.35 32.14
CA GLN A 3 -39.63 -26.11 31.37
C GLN A 3 -38.85 -26.33 30.07
N GLN A 4 -39.60 -26.44 28.98
CA GLN A 4 -39.13 -26.35 27.60
C GLN A 4 -38.57 -24.94 27.35
N TRP A 5 -37.31 -24.86 26.93
CA TRP A 5 -36.77 -23.67 26.26
C TRP A 5 -36.74 -23.92 24.75
N TRP A 6 -37.71 -23.34 24.06
CA TRP A 6 -37.73 -23.21 22.60
C TRP A 6 -36.70 -22.16 22.17
N GLY A 7 -35.84 -22.50 21.19
CA GLY A 7 -35.22 -21.56 20.25
C GLY A 7 -34.05 -20.69 20.73
N LYS A 8 -32.82 -21.20 20.60
CA LYS A 8 -31.66 -20.35 20.30
C LYS A 8 -31.11 -20.74 18.93
N LEU A 9 -31.65 -20.12 17.87
CA LEU A 9 -30.85 -19.87 16.68
C LEU A 9 -29.79 -18.83 17.08
N LEU A 10 -28.73 -19.31 17.75
CA LEU A 10 -27.50 -18.54 17.96
C LEU A 10 -26.83 -18.44 16.59
N PHE A 11 -27.22 -17.44 15.80
CA PHE A 11 -26.35 -17.01 14.71
C PHE A 11 -25.07 -16.46 15.36
N CYS A 12 -23.95 -17.14 15.12
CA CYS A 12 -22.64 -16.62 15.49
C CYS A 12 -22.39 -15.33 14.70
N ILE A 13 -22.19 -14.22 15.40
CA ILE A 13 -21.93 -12.89 14.85
C ILE A 13 -20.44 -12.60 15.03
N VAL A 14 -19.81 -12.18 13.94
CA VAL A 14 -18.44 -11.69 13.95
C VAL A 14 -18.43 -10.18 14.21
N SER A 15 -17.59 -9.72 15.12
CA SER A 15 -17.45 -8.30 15.47
C SER A 15 -16.00 -7.86 15.43
N TRP A 16 -15.79 -6.59 15.10
CA TRP A 16 -14.47 -5.96 15.11
C TRP A 16 -14.41 -4.93 16.22
N ILE A 17 -13.39 -5.03 17.07
CA ILE A 17 -13.21 -4.16 18.24
C ILE A 17 -11.80 -3.58 18.21
N ARG A 18 -11.67 -2.28 18.45
CA ARG A 18 -10.38 -1.63 18.65
C ARG A 18 -9.94 -1.80 20.10
N LYS A 19 -8.80 -2.45 20.34
CA LYS A 19 -8.40 -2.85 21.71
C LYS A 19 -8.01 -1.70 22.61
N ARG A 20 -7.45 -0.62 22.06
CA ARG A 20 -6.92 0.50 22.87
C ARG A 20 -7.99 1.19 23.73
N ASP A 21 -9.23 1.20 23.26
CA ASP A 21 -10.37 1.89 23.87
C ASP A 21 -11.64 1.03 23.93
N LEU A 22 -11.52 -0.26 23.59
CA LEU A 22 -12.61 -1.24 23.54
C LEU A 22 -13.79 -0.78 22.67
N HIS A 23 -13.53 0.07 21.68
CA HIS A 23 -14.58 0.61 20.83
C HIS A 23 -15.02 -0.42 19.79
N ILE A 24 -16.31 -0.73 19.77
CA ILE A 24 -16.91 -1.63 18.79
C ILE A 24 -16.99 -0.90 17.46
N LEU A 25 -16.30 -1.42 16.46
CA LEU A 25 -16.28 -0.86 15.11
C LEU A 25 -17.46 -1.40 14.31
N THR A 26 -17.64 -2.73 14.33
CA THR A 26 -18.71 -3.42 13.61
C THR A 26 -19.21 -4.64 14.37
N ALA A 27 -20.46 -5.02 14.14
CA ALA A 27 -21.00 -6.33 14.53
C ALA A 27 -21.84 -6.89 13.39
N GLY A 28 -21.42 -8.03 12.86
CA GLY A 28 -21.88 -8.56 11.58
C GLY A 28 -21.61 -7.55 10.46
N ILE A 29 -22.61 -7.35 9.61
CA ILE A 29 -22.56 -6.40 8.50
C ILE A 29 -22.79 -4.94 8.94
N LEU A 30 -23.17 -4.72 10.20
CA LEU A 30 -23.51 -3.39 10.71
C LEU A 30 -22.26 -2.69 11.26
N THR A 31 -22.10 -1.43 10.87
CA THR A 31 -21.03 -0.56 11.37
C THR A 31 -21.57 0.26 12.56
N TYR A 32 -20.92 0.14 13.72
CA TYR A 32 -21.31 0.79 14.98
C TYR A 32 -20.57 2.11 15.22
N THR A 33 -19.32 2.20 14.77
CA THR A 33 -18.58 3.46 14.82
C THR A 33 -19.20 4.50 13.90
N SER A 34 -19.14 5.78 14.30
CA SER A 34 -19.53 6.91 13.45
C SER A 34 -18.45 7.27 12.41
N ASP A 35 -17.23 6.74 12.56
CA ASP A 35 -16.14 6.97 11.59
C ASP A 35 -16.40 6.15 10.32
N GLN A 36 -16.88 6.84 9.27
CA GLN A 36 -17.27 6.27 7.97
C GLN A 36 -16.13 5.55 7.22
N ARG A 37 -14.88 5.74 7.67
CA ARG A 37 -13.71 5.06 7.09
C ARG A 37 -13.68 3.58 7.44
N PHE A 38 -14.27 3.17 8.55
CA PHE A 38 -14.34 1.77 8.96
C PHE A 38 -15.56 1.10 8.33
N GLN A 39 -15.35 0.02 7.61
CA GLN A 39 -16.41 -0.75 6.94
C GLN A 39 -16.10 -2.24 7.04
N VAL A 40 -17.14 -3.08 7.02
CA VAL A 40 -16.97 -4.52 6.84
C VAL A 40 -17.17 -4.89 5.39
N ILE A 41 -16.22 -5.64 4.84
CA ILE A 41 -16.34 -6.31 3.55
C ILE A 41 -16.53 -7.80 3.82
N ARG A 42 -17.62 -8.33 3.28
CA ARG A 42 -17.91 -9.76 3.28
C ARG A 42 -18.46 -10.14 1.91
N PRO A 43 -17.72 -10.91 1.10
CA PRO A 43 -18.27 -11.50 -0.12
C PRO A 43 -19.48 -12.39 0.21
N ASP A 44 -20.45 -12.49 -0.69
CA ASP A 44 -21.69 -13.24 -0.46
C ASP A 44 -21.40 -14.67 0.01
N LYS A 45 -22.04 -15.05 1.13
CA LYS A 45 -21.89 -16.36 1.80
C LYS A 45 -20.45 -16.72 2.20
N SER A 46 -19.51 -15.77 2.23
CA SER A 46 -18.15 -16.03 2.68
C SER A 46 -18.08 -16.18 4.20
N GLU A 47 -17.15 -17.03 4.66
CA GLU A 47 -16.71 -17.15 6.04
C GLU A 47 -15.69 -16.04 6.41
N ASN A 48 -15.19 -15.32 5.42
CA ASN A 48 -14.21 -14.25 5.61
C ASN A 48 -14.90 -12.93 5.95
N TRP A 49 -14.58 -12.40 7.12
CA TRP A 49 -15.01 -11.09 7.58
C TRP A 49 -13.83 -10.13 7.61
N THR A 50 -13.82 -9.15 6.72
CA THR A 50 -12.70 -8.22 6.58
C THR A 50 -13.09 -6.84 7.09
N LEU A 51 -12.32 -6.29 8.03
CA LEU A 51 -12.38 -4.87 8.36
C LEU A 51 -11.58 -4.06 7.34
N GLN A 52 -12.26 -3.17 6.63
CA GLN A 52 -11.65 -2.16 5.78
C GLN A 52 -11.52 -0.84 6.54
N VAL A 53 -10.34 -0.23 6.49
CA VAL A 53 -10.10 1.13 6.99
C VAL A 53 -9.68 2.00 5.82
N LYS A 54 -10.53 2.94 5.41
CA LYS A 54 -10.23 3.88 4.32
C LYS A 54 -9.34 5.01 4.83
N PHE A 55 -8.42 5.47 3.97
CA PHE A 55 -7.51 6.59 4.26
C PHE A 55 -6.86 6.48 5.66
N PRO A 56 -6.15 5.37 5.95
CA PRO A 56 -5.60 5.09 7.27
C PRO A 56 -4.62 6.20 7.68
N GLN A 57 -4.62 6.51 8.96
CA GLN A 57 -3.77 7.52 9.58
C GLN A 57 -2.88 6.85 10.63
N GLU A 58 -1.74 7.44 10.98
CA GLU A 58 -0.84 6.84 11.98
C GLU A 58 -1.55 6.58 13.31
N ARG A 59 -2.48 7.45 13.69
CA ARG A 59 -3.35 7.28 14.87
C ARG A 59 -4.27 6.06 14.81
N ASP A 60 -4.47 5.44 13.65
CA ASP A 60 -5.27 4.22 13.52
C ASP A 60 -4.41 2.97 13.79
N ALA A 61 -3.09 3.08 13.86
CA ALA A 61 -2.23 1.96 14.22
C ALA A 61 -2.55 1.42 15.62
N GLY A 62 -2.43 0.10 15.79
CA GLY A 62 -2.73 -0.58 17.04
C GLY A 62 -3.43 -1.92 16.84
N ILE A 63 -3.89 -2.52 17.95
CA ILE A 63 -4.50 -3.85 17.93
C ILE A 63 -6.01 -3.75 17.69
N TYR A 64 -6.47 -4.53 16.71
CA TYR A 64 -7.87 -4.75 16.38
C TYR A 64 -8.21 -6.22 16.61
N GLU A 65 -9.31 -6.51 17.27
CA GLU A 65 -9.71 -7.86 17.62
C GLU A 65 -10.99 -8.24 16.86
N CYS A 66 -10.90 -9.34 16.13
CA CYS A 66 -12.04 -10.02 15.54
C CYS A 66 -12.60 -10.99 16.58
N GLN A 67 -13.86 -10.83 16.96
CA GLN A 67 -14.51 -11.65 17.98
C GLN A 67 -15.74 -12.34 17.42
N VAL A 68 -15.98 -13.57 17.89
CA VAL A 68 -17.22 -14.31 17.66
C VAL A 68 -17.93 -14.48 19.00
N ASN A 69 -19.23 -14.21 19.04
CA ASN A 69 -20.09 -14.28 20.22
C ASN A 69 -20.42 -15.72 20.68
N THR A 70 -19.47 -16.65 20.57
CA THR A 70 -19.56 -18.01 21.12
C THR A 70 -19.39 -18.00 22.64
N GLU A 71 -19.71 -19.12 23.29
CA GLU A 71 -19.46 -19.31 24.73
C GLU A 71 -18.58 -20.56 24.93
N PRO A 72 -17.30 -20.40 25.33
CA PRO A 72 -16.58 -19.14 25.58
C PRO A 72 -16.32 -18.33 24.30
N LYS A 73 -16.12 -17.01 24.45
CA LYS A 73 -15.87 -16.12 23.30
C LYS A 73 -14.59 -16.52 22.57
N MET A 74 -14.68 -16.62 21.25
CA MET A 74 -13.52 -16.82 20.38
C MET A 74 -13.04 -15.47 19.87
N SER A 75 -11.73 -15.22 19.90
CA SER A 75 -11.16 -13.95 19.45
C SER A 75 -9.80 -14.12 18.79
N LEU A 76 -9.53 -13.31 17.77
CA LEU A 76 -8.24 -13.21 17.12
C LEU A 76 -7.81 -11.75 17.06
N ALA A 77 -6.60 -11.46 17.55
CA ALA A 77 -6.04 -10.12 17.58
C ALA A 77 -5.13 -9.88 16.36
N PHE A 78 -5.26 -8.71 15.76
CA PHE A 78 -4.48 -8.25 14.62
C PHE A 78 -3.81 -6.93 14.95
N GLN A 79 -2.50 -6.86 14.76
CA GLN A 79 -1.77 -5.60 14.80
C GLN A 79 -1.92 -4.89 13.45
N LEU A 80 -2.50 -3.69 13.48
CA LEU A 80 -2.52 -2.77 12.35
C LEU A 80 -1.30 -1.85 12.44
N ASN A 81 -0.38 -1.96 11.48
CA ASN A 81 0.71 -1.00 11.32
C ASN A 81 0.35 0.00 10.23
N VAL A 82 0.45 1.30 10.54
CA VAL A 82 0.24 2.36 9.56
C VAL A 82 1.56 3.02 9.23
N VAL A 83 2.05 2.80 8.01
CA VAL A 83 3.37 3.30 7.57
C VAL A 83 3.23 4.19 6.35
N GLU A 84 4.10 5.20 6.28
CA GLU A 84 4.07 6.21 5.22
C GLU A 84 5.02 5.82 4.08
N ALA A 85 4.46 5.60 2.88
CA ALA A 85 5.26 5.26 1.71
C ALA A 85 5.77 6.53 1.02
N LYS A 86 7.07 6.85 1.18
CA LYS A 86 7.72 7.98 0.50
C LYS A 86 8.76 7.51 -0.50
N ALA A 87 8.68 8.02 -1.73
CA ALA A 87 9.72 7.89 -2.74
C ALA A 87 10.74 9.03 -2.59
N LYS A 88 12.03 8.69 -2.62
CA LYS A 88 13.11 9.68 -2.51
C LYS A 88 14.23 9.36 -3.48
N VAL A 89 14.67 10.35 -4.24
CA VAL A 89 15.91 10.28 -5.01
C VAL A 89 17.09 10.45 -4.06
N LEU A 90 18.02 9.51 -4.09
CA LEU A 90 19.25 9.51 -3.30
C LEU A 90 20.30 10.45 -3.91
N GLY A 91 21.12 11.04 -3.05
CA GLY A 91 22.17 11.97 -3.45
C GLY A 91 21.80 13.43 -3.18
N PRO A 92 22.60 14.37 -3.71
CA PRO A 92 22.34 15.80 -3.57
C PRO A 92 21.12 16.24 -4.37
N ALA A 93 20.51 17.37 -3.98
CA ALA A 93 19.38 17.97 -4.71
C ALA A 93 19.79 18.45 -6.10
N ASP A 94 21.01 19.01 -6.22
CA ASP A 94 21.59 19.47 -7.48
C ASP A 94 22.81 18.63 -7.84
N LEU A 95 22.89 18.19 -9.09
CA LEU A 95 23.97 17.37 -9.62
C LEU A 95 24.54 17.98 -10.89
N TYR A 96 25.86 18.11 -10.95
CA TYR A 96 26.58 18.62 -12.13
C TYR A 96 27.36 17.48 -12.78
N VAL A 97 27.12 17.24 -14.06
CA VAL A 97 27.66 16.10 -14.81
C VAL A 97 28.27 16.59 -16.12
N LYS A 98 29.45 16.08 -16.47
CA LYS A 98 30.13 16.45 -17.72
C LYS A 98 29.45 15.83 -18.93
N THR A 99 29.30 16.59 -20.00
CA THR A 99 28.80 16.09 -21.29
C THR A 99 29.58 14.85 -21.76
N GLY A 100 28.87 13.85 -22.27
CA GLY A 100 29.42 12.58 -22.74
C GLY A 100 29.67 11.54 -21.64
N SER A 101 29.61 11.93 -20.36
CA SER A 101 29.70 10.97 -19.25
C SER A 101 28.37 10.25 -18.97
N SER A 102 28.33 9.42 -17.95
CA SER A 102 27.14 8.65 -17.54
C SER A 102 26.58 9.17 -16.22
N LEU A 103 25.26 9.36 -16.17
CA LEU A 103 24.50 9.75 -14.98
C LEU A 103 23.71 8.55 -14.46
N ALA A 104 23.75 8.31 -13.15
CA ALA A 104 22.87 7.35 -12.49
C ALA A 104 22.10 8.03 -11.35
N LEU A 105 20.78 7.97 -11.40
CA LEU A 105 19.88 8.42 -10.35
C LEU A 105 19.23 7.21 -9.70
N THR A 106 19.24 7.18 -8.37
CA THR A 106 18.66 6.08 -7.60
C THR A 106 17.49 6.61 -6.79
N CYS A 107 16.32 6.01 -6.95
CA CYS A 107 15.14 6.29 -6.16
C CYS A 107 14.85 5.10 -5.24
N VAL A 108 14.58 5.38 -3.98
CA VAL A 108 14.19 4.37 -2.98
C VAL A 108 12.80 4.66 -2.47
N LEU A 109 12.00 3.62 -2.30
CA LEU A 109 10.73 3.69 -1.60
C LEU A 109 10.96 3.26 -0.15
N SER A 110 10.85 4.22 0.76
CA SER A 110 11.19 4.04 2.18
C SER A 110 10.47 2.86 2.85
N GLN A 111 9.17 2.67 2.60
CA GLN A 111 8.39 1.52 3.07
C GLN A 111 7.19 1.26 2.15
N GLY A 112 6.99 0.00 1.77
CA GLY A 112 5.87 -0.54 1.00
C GLY A 112 5.84 -2.06 1.16
N PRO A 113 4.72 -2.77 0.95
CA PRO A 113 4.75 -4.21 0.76
C PRO A 113 5.48 -4.55 -0.55
N HIS A 114 5.98 -5.79 -0.61
CA HIS A 114 6.75 -6.34 -1.73
C HIS A 114 6.00 -6.27 -3.08
N ASP A 115 4.69 -6.04 -3.06
CA ASP A 115 3.82 -5.92 -4.24
C ASP A 115 3.42 -4.47 -4.61
N LEU A 116 3.91 -3.43 -3.90
CA LEU A 116 3.64 -2.03 -4.28
C LEU A 116 4.51 -1.57 -5.47
N GLY A 117 4.15 -2.07 -6.65
CA GLY A 117 4.12 -1.32 -7.91
C GLY A 117 5.45 -0.82 -8.51
N THR A 118 5.34 -0.29 -9.72
CA THR A 118 6.48 0.22 -10.50
C THR A 118 6.79 1.67 -10.14
N ILE A 119 8.08 2.00 -10.01
CA ILE A 119 8.55 3.40 -9.89
C ILE A 119 8.65 4.01 -11.29
N PHE A 120 8.00 5.14 -11.47
CA PHE A 120 8.05 5.93 -12.70
C PHE A 120 8.98 7.12 -12.52
N TRP A 121 9.76 7.40 -13.56
CA TRP A 121 10.63 8.57 -13.60
C TRP A 121 10.06 9.66 -14.48
N TYR A 122 10.19 10.89 -14.03
CA TYR A 122 9.76 12.08 -14.73
C TYR A 122 10.93 13.04 -14.87
N LYS A 123 10.97 13.73 -16.01
CA LYS A 123 11.81 14.90 -16.23
C LYS A 123 10.90 16.12 -16.36
N GLY A 124 10.93 17.01 -15.37
CA GLY A 124 9.91 18.04 -15.20
C GLY A 124 8.53 17.38 -15.05
N SER A 125 7.61 17.67 -15.97
CA SER A 125 6.28 17.05 -16.01
C SER A 125 6.18 15.86 -16.97
N LYS A 126 7.23 15.54 -17.74
CA LYS A 126 7.19 14.51 -18.78
C LYS A 126 7.63 13.15 -18.22
N LEU A 127 6.79 12.13 -18.44
CA LEU A 127 7.16 10.74 -18.15
C LEU A 127 8.35 10.32 -19.00
N ILE A 128 9.35 9.70 -18.37
CA ILE A 128 10.47 9.09 -19.09
C ILE A 128 10.03 7.72 -19.58
N GLU A 129 9.84 7.62 -20.89
CA GLU A 129 9.59 6.34 -21.55
C GLU A 129 10.90 5.55 -21.64
N TYR A 130 10.85 4.30 -21.20
CA TYR A 130 11.93 3.34 -21.30
C TYR A 130 11.36 2.04 -21.85
N LYS A 131 12.19 1.27 -22.56
CA LYS A 131 11.84 -0.10 -22.93
C LYS A 131 12.46 -1.02 -21.89
N GLU A 132 11.66 -1.89 -21.29
CA GLU A 132 12.21 -2.99 -20.50
C GLU A 132 12.99 -3.88 -21.47
N VAL A 133 14.29 -4.02 -21.24
CA VAL A 133 15.13 -4.87 -22.07
C VAL A 133 14.88 -6.30 -21.62
N GLU A 134 14.13 -7.07 -22.40
CA GLU A 134 14.03 -8.52 -22.24
C GLU A 134 15.41 -9.14 -22.52
N GLU A 135 15.78 -10.21 -21.79
CA GLU A 135 17.13 -10.80 -21.81
C GLU A 135 17.64 -11.24 -23.20
N ASN A 136 16.75 -11.34 -24.20
CA ASN A 136 17.04 -11.85 -25.54
C ASN A 136 16.89 -10.82 -26.68
N GLU A 137 16.61 -9.55 -26.39
CA GLU A 137 16.54 -8.51 -27.43
C GLU A 137 17.91 -7.85 -27.66
N ILE A 138 18.39 -7.87 -28.91
CA ILE A 138 19.52 -7.04 -29.36
C ILE A 138 19.01 -5.60 -29.45
N VAL A 139 19.03 -4.89 -28.31
CA VAL A 139 18.55 -3.51 -28.24
C VAL A 139 19.64 -2.57 -28.79
N GLU A 140 19.29 -1.87 -29.87
CA GLU A 140 20.02 -0.69 -30.38
C GLU A 140 20.38 0.24 -29.22
N GLU A 141 21.59 0.83 -29.22
CA GLU A 141 22.18 1.62 -28.14
C GLU A 141 21.23 2.64 -27.45
N GLN A 142 20.38 2.15 -26.55
CA GLN A 142 19.46 3.00 -25.83
C GLN A 142 20.26 3.65 -24.69
N ARG A 143 20.43 4.97 -24.80
CA ARG A 143 21.14 5.78 -23.79
C ARG A 143 20.51 5.68 -22.41
N LEU A 144 19.19 5.45 -22.35
CA LEU A 144 18.41 5.35 -21.13
C LEU A 144 18.22 3.88 -20.73
N ARG A 145 18.57 3.56 -19.48
CA ARG A 145 18.34 2.23 -18.89
C ARG A 145 17.63 2.41 -17.56
N LEU A 146 16.58 1.64 -17.35
CA LEU A 146 15.89 1.57 -16.06
C LEU A 146 16.05 0.17 -15.47
N LYS A 147 16.47 0.11 -14.21
CA LYS A 147 16.51 -1.12 -13.43
C LYS A 147 15.68 -0.93 -12.17
N THR A 148 14.70 -1.79 -11.94
CA THR A 148 13.89 -1.79 -10.72
C THR A 148 14.08 -3.12 -10.02
N GLU A 149 14.47 -3.08 -8.74
CA GLU A 149 14.79 -4.27 -7.96
C GLU A 149 14.12 -4.19 -6.59
N TRP A 150 13.67 -5.35 -6.11
CA TRP A 150 13.24 -5.53 -4.73
C TRP A 150 14.27 -6.39 -3.99
N THR A 151 14.89 -5.83 -2.97
CA THR A 151 15.74 -6.58 -2.03
C THR A 151 15.21 -6.39 -0.61
N GLU A 152 15.61 -5.32 0.06
CA GLU A 152 15.10 -4.90 1.37
C GLU A 152 14.03 -3.81 1.24
N GLN A 153 14.17 -2.97 0.21
CA GLN A 153 13.26 -1.89 -0.16
C GLN A 153 13.19 -1.79 -1.69
N LEU A 154 12.06 -1.34 -2.22
CA LEU A 154 11.93 -1.11 -3.67
C LEU A 154 12.89 0.00 -4.10
N THR A 155 13.81 -0.35 -4.99
CA THR A 155 14.82 0.57 -5.51
C THR A 155 14.72 0.61 -7.03
N SER A 156 14.66 1.82 -7.59
CA SER A 156 14.70 2.05 -9.04
C SER A 156 15.89 2.91 -9.41
N ARG A 157 16.65 2.47 -10.41
CA ARG A 157 17.87 3.11 -10.88
C ARG A 157 17.74 3.50 -12.35
N LEU A 158 17.68 4.81 -12.59
CA LEU A 158 17.70 5.41 -13.92
C LEU A 158 19.14 5.73 -14.31
N THR A 159 19.61 5.14 -15.41
CA THR A 159 20.95 5.40 -15.95
C THR A 159 20.84 6.07 -17.32
N ILE A 160 21.55 7.18 -17.49
CA ILE A 160 21.66 7.93 -18.75
C ILE A 160 23.11 7.86 -19.21
N GLN A 161 23.37 7.15 -20.30
CA GLN A 161 24.68 7.08 -20.94
C GLN A 161 24.84 8.23 -21.94
N ARG A 162 26.08 8.71 -22.12
CA ARG A 162 26.42 9.80 -23.06
C ARG A 162 25.51 11.02 -22.85
N VAL A 163 25.56 11.60 -21.66
CA VAL A 163 24.73 12.75 -21.26
C VAL A 163 24.97 13.93 -22.21
N VAL A 164 23.87 14.55 -22.68
CA VAL A 164 23.88 15.74 -23.55
C VAL A 164 23.25 16.95 -22.84
N PRO A 165 23.52 18.19 -23.28
CA PRO A 165 22.94 19.37 -22.62
C PRO A 165 21.41 19.36 -22.52
N THR A 166 20.74 18.75 -23.50
CA THR A 166 19.27 18.58 -23.52
C THR A 166 18.76 17.60 -22.49
N ASP A 167 19.61 16.79 -21.84
CA ASP A 167 19.24 15.92 -20.73
C ASP A 167 19.08 16.73 -19.42
N SER A 168 19.58 17.96 -19.34
CA SER A 168 19.42 18.83 -18.16
C SER A 168 17.94 19.08 -17.78
N GLY A 169 17.64 19.05 -16.49
CA GLY A 169 16.31 19.35 -15.95
C GLY A 169 16.06 18.69 -14.59
N ASN A 170 14.85 18.87 -14.07
CA ASN A 170 14.47 18.32 -12.77
C ASN A 170 14.01 16.87 -12.94
N TYR A 171 14.70 15.94 -12.29
CA TYR A 171 14.32 14.53 -12.30
C TYR A 171 13.58 14.17 -11.02
N SER A 172 12.42 13.53 -11.14
CA SER A 172 11.62 13.07 -10.00
C SER A 172 11.17 11.64 -10.21
N CYS A 173 11.10 10.88 -9.13
CA CYS A 173 10.51 9.53 -9.14
C CYS A 173 9.20 9.52 -8.37
N VAL A 174 8.21 8.79 -8.89
CA VAL A 174 6.91 8.60 -8.25
C VAL A 174 6.48 7.15 -8.39
N ASN A 175 5.82 6.61 -7.37
CA ASN A 175 5.14 5.33 -7.48
C ASN A 175 3.65 5.61 -7.80
N ILE A 176 3.09 4.97 -8.83
CA ILE A 176 1.73 5.29 -9.31
C ILE A 176 0.63 4.89 -8.33
N GLN A 177 0.87 3.91 -7.44
CA GLN A 177 -0.06 3.61 -6.35
C GLN A 177 -0.11 4.77 -5.33
N LEU A 178 0.94 5.61 -5.25
CA LEU A 178 0.90 6.88 -4.50
C LEU A 178 0.05 7.94 -5.22
N ARG A 179 -0.10 7.87 -6.56
CA ARG A 179 -0.76 8.90 -7.38
C ARG A 179 -2.23 8.58 -7.70
N CYS A 180 -2.57 7.32 -7.98
CA CYS A 180 -3.93 6.91 -8.33
C CYS A 180 -4.94 6.99 -7.17
N ASN A 181 -4.46 7.02 -5.92
CA ASN A 181 -5.35 7.15 -4.75
C ASN A 181 -5.98 8.55 -4.61
N MET A 182 -5.62 9.53 -5.46
CA MET A 182 -6.17 10.89 -5.39
C MET A 182 -7.32 11.19 -6.34
N GLU A 183 -7.64 10.36 -7.35
CA GLU A 183 -8.70 10.73 -8.32
C GLU A 183 -9.74 9.67 -8.74
N THR A 184 -9.73 8.41 -8.25
CA THR A 184 -10.90 7.52 -8.50
C THR A 184 -11.15 6.51 -7.37
N PRO A 185 -12.42 6.15 -7.08
CA PRO A 185 -12.77 5.14 -6.07
C PRO A 185 -12.69 3.73 -6.68
N ILE A 186 -11.52 3.30 -7.16
CA ILE A 186 -11.30 1.89 -7.52
C ILE A 186 -9.85 1.53 -7.19
N GLN A 187 -9.61 0.94 -6.02
CA GLN A 187 -8.87 -0.33 -5.95
C GLN A 187 -8.94 -0.99 -4.57
N ARG A 188 -9.30 -2.28 -4.64
CA ARG A 188 -9.49 -3.22 -3.55
C ARG A 188 -8.13 -3.52 -2.90
N HIS A 189 -7.95 -3.12 -1.66
CA HIS A 189 -7.00 -3.80 -0.78
C HIS A 189 -7.76 -4.95 -0.12
N LEU A 190 -7.54 -6.17 -0.64
CA LEU A 190 -7.95 -7.39 0.06
C LEU A 190 -7.01 -7.59 1.24
N VAL A 191 -7.52 -7.38 2.44
CA VAL A 191 -6.80 -7.80 3.65
C VAL A 191 -7.04 -9.29 3.84
N ARG A 192 -6.01 -10.10 3.58
CA ARG A 192 -5.94 -11.51 3.99
C ARG A 192 -5.55 -11.58 5.48
N CYS A 193 -6.07 -12.57 6.18
CA CYS A 193 -5.68 -12.90 7.56
C CYS A 193 -4.23 -13.42 7.61
N GLN A 194 -3.26 -12.50 7.59
CA GLN A 194 -1.87 -12.65 8.06
C GLN A 194 -1.27 -11.23 8.09
N SER A 195 -0.81 -10.76 9.26
CA SER A 195 -0.18 -9.44 9.53
C SER A 195 -0.66 -8.24 8.69
N ILE A 196 -1.48 -7.36 9.29
CA ILE A 196 -2.12 -6.26 8.55
C ILE A 196 -1.26 -4.99 8.65
N SER A 197 -0.50 -4.68 7.60
CA SER A 197 0.08 -3.35 7.40
C SER A 197 -0.82 -2.58 6.43
N LEU A 198 -1.35 -1.42 6.84
CA LEU A 198 -2.03 -0.48 5.93
C LEU A 198 -1.13 0.74 5.74
N TYR A 199 -1.15 1.34 4.56
CA TYR A 199 -0.19 2.39 4.21
C TYR A 199 -0.91 3.74 4.18
N ARG A 200 -0.31 4.76 4.82
CA ARG A 200 -0.76 6.16 4.77
C ARG A 200 0.00 6.88 3.66
N TYR A 201 -0.68 7.75 2.94
CA TYR A 201 -0.07 8.59 1.91
C TYR A 201 -0.19 10.05 2.33
N THR A 202 0.92 10.79 2.25
CA THR A 202 0.95 12.24 2.37
C THR A 202 1.18 12.83 0.99
N ALA A 203 0.34 13.79 0.62
CA ALA A 203 0.62 14.67 -0.51
C ALA A 203 1.69 15.70 -0.09
N PRO A 204 2.57 16.15 -1.01
CA PRO A 204 3.38 17.34 -0.79
C PRO A 204 2.52 18.61 -0.63
#